data_AF-A0A6N9TUA3-F1
#
_entry.id   AF-A0A6N9TUA3-F1
#
_cell.length_a   1.000
_cell.length_b   1.000
_cell.length_c   1.000
_cell.angle_alpha   90.00
_cell.angle_beta   90.00
_cell.angle_gamma   90.00
#
_symmetry.space_group_name_H-M   'P 1'
#
loop_
_entity.id
_entity.type
_entity.pdbx_description
1 polymer ?
#
loop_
_entity_poly.entity_id
_entity_poly.type
_entity_poly.pdbx_seq_one_letter_code
_entity_poly.pdbx_strand_id
1 'polypeptide(L)'
;MQYLKYTYNLSDDDVVVGWVENPYWQYLSGMQYFEYEAPIHPSSMSRWRKRIGEAGAEQLLKETIAAGLKLKVVRPHQLKRVNVDTTVQEKDIRFPTDARLYHRARRRLVDAAKKRKIPLRQNYNRIGRGLFFQQSRYAHARQMKRAAKCIRKLRTILGRVIRDIERKCSHPDEQLRLLLDIARRIFNQQRNDKNKIYLKEKRKAGLVTKPLTPPEAKGGK
;
A
#
# COMPACT_ATOMS: atom_id res chain seq x y z
N MET A 1 16.53 0.10 28.38
CA MET A 1 16.09 1.34 27.70
C MET A 1 15.58 1.16 26.27
N GLN A 2 16.41 0.77 25.30
CA GLN A 2 15.97 0.72 23.89
C GLN A 2 14.80 -0.26 23.65
N TYR A 3 14.76 -1.38 24.39
CA TYR A 3 13.63 -2.31 24.38
C TYR A 3 12.33 -1.64 24.86
N LEU A 4 12.38 -0.98 26.03
CA LEU A 4 11.24 -0.25 26.62
C LEU A 4 10.70 0.85 25.69
N LYS A 5 11.60 1.55 24.99
CA LYS A 5 11.23 2.51 23.95
C LYS A 5 10.33 1.90 22.89
N TYR A 6 10.72 0.75 22.36
CA TYR A 6 9.97 0.08 21.28
C TYR A 6 8.69 -0.58 21.78
N THR A 7 8.67 -1.13 23.00
CA THR A 7 7.46 -1.77 23.55
C THR A 7 6.36 -0.76 23.83
N TYR A 8 6.71 0.43 24.31
CA TYR A 8 5.74 1.49 24.66
C TYR A 8 5.63 2.60 23.61
N ASN A 9 6.36 2.49 22.49
CA ASN A 9 6.38 3.47 21.41
C ASN A 9 6.65 4.91 21.87
N LEU A 10 7.64 5.08 22.74
CA LEU A 10 8.01 6.35 23.38
C LEU A 10 9.17 7.05 22.65
N SER A 11 9.35 8.36 22.89
CA SER A 11 10.53 9.09 22.43
C SER A 11 11.78 8.76 23.26
N ASP A 12 12.98 9.20 22.84
CA ASP A 12 14.19 8.96 23.64
C ASP A 12 14.15 9.68 24.99
N ASP A 13 13.58 10.88 25.02
CA ASP A 13 13.44 11.68 26.24
C ASP A 13 12.40 11.05 27.17
N ASP A 14 11.23 10.68 26.63
CA ASP A 14 10.13 10.11 27.42
C ASP A 14 10.49 8.78 28.08
N VAL A 15 11.36 7.98 27.44
CA VAL A 15 11.83 6.70 28.01
C VAL A 15 12.73 6.92 29.20
N VAL A 16 13.59 7.94 29.16
CA VAL A 16 14.50 8.26 30.26
C VAL A 16 13.71 8.81 31.44
N VAL A 17 12.74 9.70 31.19
CA VAL A 17 11.85 10.22 32.24
C VAL A 17 11.00 9.11 32.85
N GLY A 18 10.33 8.32 32.01
CA GLY A 18 9.48 7.22 32.48
C GLY A 18 10.24 6.11 33.22
N TRP A 19 11.55 5.99 33.00
CA TRP A 19 12.40 5.07 33.76
C TRP A 19 12.64 5.52 35.21
N VAL A 20 12.81 6.82 35.43
CA VAL A 20 12.95 7.37 36.78
C VAL A 20 11.64 7.22 37.55
N GLU A 21 10.50 7.39 36.87
CA GLU A 21 9.17 7.29 37.49
C GLU A 21 8.73 5.85 37.80
N ASN A 22 9.31 4.84 37.14
CA ASN A 22 8.81 3.46 37.19
C ASN A 22 9.81 2.47 37.84
N PRO A 23 9.58 2.04 39.10
CA PRO A 23 10.45 1.07 39.77
C PRO A 23 10.62 -0.25 39.02
N TYR A 24 9.60 -0.70 38.27
CA TYR A 24 9.68 -1.93 37.50
C TYR A 24 10.65 -1.81 36.33
N TRP A 25 10.78 -0.63 35.73
CA TRP A 25 11.72 -0.40 34.63
C TRP A 25 13.16 -0.35 35.14
N GLN A 26 13.37 0.16 36.35
CA GLN A 26 14.66 0.15 37.04
C GLN A 26 15.10 -1.29 37.38
N TYR A 27 14.19 -2.07 37.96
CA TYR A 27 14.43 -3.48 38.25
C TYR A 27 14.74 -4.29 36.98
N LEU A 28 13.97 -4.10 35.90
CA LEU A 28 14.22 -4.75 34.60
C LEU A 28 15.59 -4.36 34.01
N SER A 29 16.08 -3.16 34.34
CA SER A 29 17.38 -2.67 33.88
C SER A 29 18.55 -3.17 34.75
N GLY A 30 18.26 -3.94 35.80
CA GLY A 30 19.26 -4.54 36.69
C GLY A 30 19.60 -3.71 37.93
N MET A 31 18.86 -2.63 38.21
CA MET A 31 19.09 -1.85 39.43
C MET A 31 18.51 -2.58 40.65
N GLN A 32 19.28 -2.61 41.73
CA GLN A 32 18.87 -3.25 42.99
C GLN A 32 18.12 -2.29 43.91
N TYR A 33 18.34 -0.99 43.75
CA TYR A 33 17.72 0.07 44.53
C TYR A 33 16.99 1.04 43.62
N PHE A 34 16.03 1.76 44.20
CA PHE A 34 15.30 2.79 43.47
C PHE A 34 16.17 4.05 43.34
N GLU A 35 16.42 4.46 42.10
CA GLU A 35 17.22 5.64 41.78
C GLU A 35 16.32 6.79 41.30
N TYR A 36 16.61 7.99 41.79
CA TYR A 36 15.88 9.21 41.44
C TYR A 36 16.53 10.00 40.30
N GLU A 37 17.76 9.60 39.91
CA GLU A 37 18.49 10.25 38.83
C GLU A 37 18.38 9.45 37.53
N ALA A 38 18.39 10.18 36.41
CA ALA A 38 18.41 9.56 35.10
C ALA A 38 19.75 8.82 34.88
N PRO A 39 19.74 7.54 34.51
CA PRO A 39 20.97 6.73 34.42
C PRO A 39 21.82 7.14 33.21
N ILE A 40 21.21 7.76 32.21
CA ILE A 40 21.87 8.28 31.01
C ILE A 40 21.17 9.55 30.51
N HIS A 41 21.94 10.44 29.88
CA HIS A 41 21.36 11.53 29.12
C HIS A 41 20.67 10.99 27.84
N PRO A 42 19.46 11.46 27.47
CA PRO A 42 18.71 10.94 26.31
C PRO A 42 19.49 10.95 25.00
N SER A 43 20.31 11.99 24.78
CA SER A 43 21.18 12.10 23.60
C SER A 43 22.20 10.94 23.47
N SER A 44 22.55 10.27 24.57
CA SER A 44 23.42 9.10 24.56
C SER A 44 22.80 7.92 23.82
N MET A 45 21.46 7.76 23.84
CA MET A 45 20.77 6.70 23.09
C MET A 45 20.90 6.92 21.57
N SER A 46 20.76 8.16 21.12
CA SER A 46 20.92 8.52 19.71
C SER A 46 22.39 8.42 19.25
N ARG A 47 23.35 8.80 20.10
CA ARG A 47 24.79 8.63 19.83
C ARG A 47 25.19 7.16 19.76
N TRP A 48 24.66 6.33 20.66
CA TRP A 48 24.92 4.88 20.67
C TRP A 48 24.40 4.22 19.40
N ARG A 49 23.18 4.54 18.95
CA ARG A 49 22.65 4.05 17.67
C ARG A 49 23.52 4.43 16.48
N LYS A 50 23.98 5.69 16.43
CA LYS A 50 24.90 6.15 15.38
C LYS A 50 26.26 5.44 15.43
N ARG A 51 26.76 5.14 16.63
CA ARG A 51 28.04 4.44 16.85
C ARG A 51 27.99 2.98 16.43
N ILE A 52 26.89 2.29 16.71
CA ILE A 52 26.68 0.90 16.30
C ILE A 52 26.52 0.77 14.77
N GLY A 53 25.85 1.74 14.15
CA GLY A 53 25.61 1.75 12.71
C GLY A 53 24.81 0.53 12.24
N GLU A 54 24.84 0.27 10.93
CA GLU A 54 24.12 -0.86 10.34
C GLU A 54 24.79 -2.20 10.68
N ALA A 55 26.11 -2.27 10.55
CA ALA A 55 26.87 -3.50 10.79
C ALA A 55 26.74 -4.03 12.23
N GLY A 56 26.78 -3.15 13.23
CA GLY A 56 26.59 -3.56 14.62
C GLY A 56 25.13 -3.90 14.95
N ALA A 57 24.16 -3.27 14.28
CA ALA A 57 22.76 -3.60 14.44
C ALA A 57 22.44 -4.99 13.87
N GLU A 58 23.06 -5.36 12.75
CA GLU A 58 22.96 -6.71 12.18
C GLU A 58 23.54 -7.78 13.10
N GLN A 59 24.71 -7.51 13.71
CA GLN A 59 25.31 -8.43 14.68
C GLN A 59 24.41 -8.61 15.91
N LEU A 60 23.88 -7.51 16.47
CA LEU A 60 22.93 -7.57 17.58
C LEU A 60 21.68 -8.36 17.23
N LEU A 61 21.12 -8.17 16.03
CA LEU A 61 19.95 -8.91 15.57
C LEU A 61 20.27 -10.41 15.43
N LYS A 62 21.44 -10.75 14.89
CA LYS A 62 21.90 -12.14 14.75
C LYS A 62 22.01 -12.84 16.11
N GLU A 63 22.65 -12.19 17.07
CA GLU A 63 22.77 -12.73 18.44
C GLU A 63 21.42 -12.84 19.14
N THR A 64 20.52 -11.87 18.94
CA THR A 64 19.17 -11.90 19.51
C THR A 64 18.35 -13.07 18.96
N ILE A 65 18.45 -13.35 17.66
CA ILE A 65 17.79 -14.51 17.03
C ILE A 65 18.39 -15.82 17.57
N ALA A 66 19.72 -15.90 17.68
CA ALA A 66 20.41 -17.08 18.21
C ALA A 66 20.00 -17.37 19.68
N ALA A 67 19.96 -16.34 20.51
CA ALA A 67 19.48 -16.45 21.90
C ALA A 67 17.99 -16.85 21.96
N GLY A 68 17.15 -16.27 21.10
CA GLY A 68 15.72 -16.61 21.03
C GLY A 68 15.46 -18.06 20.60
N LEU A 69 16.32 -18.63 19.74
CA LEU A 69 16.29 -20.05 19.38
C LEU A 69 16.73 -20.94 20.56
N LYS A 70 17.80 -20.55 21.28
CA LYS A 70 18.30 -21.29 22.45
C LYS A 70 17.29 -21.33 23.59
N LEU A 71 16.61 -20.21 23.84
CA LEU A 71 15.57 -20.07 24.86
C LEU A 71 14.20 -20.63 24.42
N LYS A 72 14.10 -21.21 23.20
CA LYS A 72 12.86 -21.75 22.60
C LYS A 72 11.70 -20.75 22.51
N VAL A 73 11.97 -19.45 22.61
CA VAL A 73 10.98 -18.37 22.45
C VAL A 73 10.58 -18.23 20.98
N VAL A 74 11.50 -18.52 20.06
CA VAL A 74 11.28 -18.46 18.60
C VAL A 74 11.35 -19.85 18.00
N ARG A 75 10.34 -20.24 17.22
CA ARG A 75 10.34 -21.52 16.49
C ARG A 75 11.01 -21.37 15.13
N PRO A 76 11.85 -22.33 14.67
CA PRO A 76 12.54 -22.23 13.38
C PRO A 76 11.62 -22.00 12.16
N HIS A 77 10.38 -22.51 12.22
CA HIS A 77 9.40 -22.30 11.15
C HIS A 77 8.94 -20.83 11.01
N GLN A 78 8.95 -20.05 12.11
CA GLN A 78 8.54 -18.65 12.08
C GLN A 78 9.57 -17.77 11.35
N LEU A 79 10.84 -18.18 11.28
CA LEU A 79 11.88 -17.47 10.55
C LEU A 79 11.72 -17.55 9.02
N LYS A 80 10.91 -18.48 8.50
CA LYS A 80 10.63 -18.59 7.05
C LYS A 80 9.81 -17.43 6.49
N ARG A 81 9.02 -16.76 7.34
CA ARG A 81 8.19 -15.61 6.96
C ARG A 81 8.32 -14.52 8.02
N VAL A 82 9.18 -13.56 7.74
CA VAL A 82 9.35 -12.36 8.57
C VAL A 82 8.40 -11.29 8.05
N ASN A 83 7.36 -10.97 8.82
CA ASN A 83 6.57 -9.77 8.60
C ASN A 83 7.33 -8.61 9.22
N VAL A 84 7.99 -7.81 8.38
CA VAL A 84 8.63 -6.58 8.83
C VAL A 84 7.54 -5.52 8.95
N ASP A 85 7.12 -5.20 10.18
CA ASP A 85 6.28 -4.05 10.47
C ASP A 85 7.09 -2.77 10.25
N THR A 86 7.28 -2.39 8.98
CA THR A 86 7.70 -1.03 8.66
C THR A 86 6.61 -0.10 9.17
N THR A 87 7.00 0.91 9.97
CA THR A 87 6.10 1.98 10.42
C THR A 87 5.15 2.37 9.30
N VAL A 88 3.87 2.54 9.64
CA VAL A 88 2.82 2.90 8.69
C VAL A 88 3.20 4.23 8.04
N GLN A 89 3.96 4.19 6.95
CA GLN A 89 3.95 5.26 5.99
C GLN A 89 2.50 5.32 5.51
N GLU A 90 1.90 6.51 5.55
CA GLU A 90 0.67 6.80 4.84
C GLU A 90 0.90 6.45 3.37
N LYS A 91 0.63 5.20 3.06
CA LYS A 91 0.59 4.74 1.70
C LYS A 91 -0.68 5.37 1.21
N ASP A 92 -0.54 6.33 0.29
CA ASP A 92 -1.65 7.01 -0.40
C ASP A 92 -2.43 5.99 -1.26
N ILE A 93 -2.96 4.95 -0.62
CA ILE A 93 -3.79 3.90 -1.18
C ILE A 93 -5.20 4.41 -1.00
N ARG A 94 -5.60 5.32 -1.87
CA ARG A 94 -7.01 5.66 -1.96
C ARG A 94 -7.76 4.43 -2.48
N PHE A 95 -8.74 3.94 -1.74
CA PHE A 95 -9.53 2.77 -2.14
C PHE A 95 -9.99 2.91 -3.61
N PRO A 96 -9.78 1.87 -4.44
CA PRO A 96 -10.06 1.94 -5.86
C PRO A 96 -11.57 2.01 -6.07
N THR A 97 -12.09 3.20 -6.39
CA THR A 97 -13.46 3.35 -6.88
C THR A 97 -13.48 2.99 -8.36
N ASP A 98 -14.42 2.13 -8.78
CA ASP A 98 -14.61 1.74 -10.18
C ASP A 98 -14.67 2.96 -11.13
N ALA A 99 -15.28 4.07 -10.68
CA ALA A 99 -15.33 5.32 -11.43
C ALA A 99 -13.94 5.87 -11.80
N ARG A 100 -12.98 5.82 -10.87
CA ARG A 100 -11.60 6.30 -11.09
C ARG A 100 -10.86 5.37 -12.03
N LEU A 101 -11.05 4.06 -11.88
CA LEU A 101 -10.44 3.04 -12.74
C LEU A 101 -10.86 3.25 -14.20
N TYR A 102 -12.17 3.37 -14.48
CA TYR A 102 -12.68 3.63 -15.82
C TYR A 102 -12.21 4.98 -16.37
N HIS A 103 -12.24 6.04 -15.56
CA HIS A 103 -11.81 7.37 -15.97
C HIS A 103 -10.32 7.39 -16.37
N ARG A 104 -9.45 6.75 -15.57
CA ARG A 104 -8.01 6.70 -15.81
C ARG A 104 -7.65 5.81 -16.98
N ALA A 105 -8.31 4.65 -17.13
CA ALA A 105 -8.15 3.78 -18.29
C ALA A 105 -8.50 4.53 -19.59
N ARG A 106 -9.66 5.22 -19.61
CA ARG A 106 -10.07 6.06 -20.76
C ARG A 106 -9.01 7.12 -21.08
N ARG A 107 -8.55 7.88 -20.07
CA ARG A 107 -7.55 8.93 -20.27
C ARG A 107 -6.27 8.38 -20.89
N ARG A 108 -5.75 7.25 -20.37
CA ARG A 108 -4.55 6.60 -20.91
C ARG A 108 -4.73 6.15 -22.36
N LEU A 109 -5.88 5.58 -22.71
CA LEU A 109 -6.17 5.18 -24.09
C LEU A 109 -6.24 6.39 -25.03
N VAL A 110 -6.89 7.48 -24.61
CA VAL A 110 -6.97 8.71 -25.41
C VAL A 110 -5.57 9.35 -25.59
N ASP A 111 -4.76 9.39 -24.53
CA ASP A 111 -3.39 9.90 -24.60
C ASP A 111 -2.52 9.03 -25.52
N ALA A 112 -2.67 7.70 -25.44
CA ALA A 112 -1.99 6.74 -26.31
C ALA A 112 -2.43 6.86 -27.78
N ALA A 113 -3.72 7.14 -28.04
CA ALA A 113 -4.25 7.39 -29.38
C ALA A 113 -3.73 8.71 -29.96
N LYS A 114 -3.67 9.77 -29.14
CA LYS A 114 -3.14 11.07 -29.54
C LYS A 114 -1.66 10.98 -29.93
N LYS A 115 -0.84 10.26 -29.16
CA LYS A 115 0.58 10.02 -29.47
C LYS A 115 0.79 9.35 -30.83
N ARG A 116 -0.12 8.45 -31.21
CA ARG A 116 -0.09 7.69 -32.46
C ARG A 116 -0.87 8.34 -33.60
N LYS A 117 -1.38 9.57 -33.41
CA LYS A 117 -2.20 10.31 -34.36
C LYS A 117 -3.43 9.52 -34.86
N ILE A 118 -3.98 8.62 -34.04
CA ILE A 118 -5.20 7.86 -34.38
C ILE A 118 -6.40 8.81 -34.21
N PRO A 119 -7.17 9.11 -35.27
CA PRO A 119 -8.34 9.95 -35.13
C PRO A 119 -9.43 9.18 -34.38
N LEU A 120 -9.81 9.61 -33.18
CA LEU A 120 -10.95 9.02 -32.46
C LEU A 120 -12.26 9.63 -32.96
N ARG A 121 -13.32 8.83 -33.09
CA ARG A 121 -14.64 9.30 -33.53
C ARG A 121 -15.17 10.41 -32.62
N GLN A 122 -14.93 10.30 -31.32
CA GLN A 122 -15.28 11.32 -30.33
C GLN A 122 -14.24 11.38 -29.21
N ASN A 123 -13.83 12.59 -28.86
CA ASN A 123 -12.92 12.84 -27.74
C ASN A 123 -13.74 13.00 -26.44
N TYR A 124 -14.02 11.90 -25.75
CA TYR A 124 -14.80 11.87 -24.50
C TYR A 124 -14.13 12.55 -23.28
N ASN A 125 -13.12 13.40 -23.47
CA ASN A 125 -12.38 14.04 -22.38
C ASN A 125 -13.24 14.98 -21.52
N ARG A 126 -14.08 15.82 -22.14
CA ARG A 126 -14.96 16.74 -21.41
C ARG A 126 -16.05 16.00 -20.63
N ILE A 127 -16.78 15.12 -21.34
CA ILE A 127 -17.89 14.33 -20.77
C ILE A 127 -17.36 13.39 -19.67
N GLY A 128 -16.24 12.72 -19.92
CA GLY A 128 -15.66 11.79 -18.96
C GLY A 128 -15.21 12.47 -17.67
N ARG A 129 -14.61 13.67 -17.74
CA ARG A 129 -14.24 14.46 -16.55
C ARG A 129 -15.49 14.90 -15.77
N GLY A 130 -16.51 15.40 -16.46
CA GLY A 130 -17.78 15.81 -15.84
C GLY A 130 -18.48 14.66 -15.12
N LEU A 131 -18.59 13.49 -15.75
CA LEU A 131 -19.20 12.29 -15.15
C LEU A 131 -18.45 11.79 -13.92
N PHE A 132 -17.12 11.87 -13.92
CA PHE A 132 -16.30 11.51 -12.76
C PHE A 132 -16.59 12.41 -11.55
N PHE A 133 -16.63 13.73 -11.76
CA PHE A 133 -16.98 14.65 -10.67
C PHE A 133 -18.42 14.51 -10.21
N GLN A 134 -19.37 14.34 -11.13
CA GLN A 134 -20.78 14.09 -10.78
C GLN A 134 -20.92 12.81 -9.94
N GLN A 135 -20.23 11.73 -10.32
CA GLN A 135 -20.22 10.50 -9.54
C GLN A 135 -19.72 10.74 -8.11
N SER A 136 -18.62 11.49 -7.96
CA SER A 136 -18.07 11.83 -6.65
C SER A 136 -19.05 12.65 -5.80
N ARG A 137 -19.71 13.65 -6.41
CA ARG A 137 -20.71 14.49 -5.73
C ARG A 137 -21.93 13.69 -5.30
N TYR A 138 -22.46 12.82 -6.17
CA TYR A 138 -23.59 11.96 -5.82
C TYR A 138 -23.24 10.92 -4.76
N ALA A 139 -22.02 10.37 -4.78
CA ALA A 139 -21.56 9.46 -3.74
C ALA A 139 -21.45 10.17 -2.39
N HIS A 140 -20.89 11.39 -2.36
CA HIS A 140 -20.83 12.20 -1.15
C HIS A 140 -22.22 12.54 -0.60
N ALA A 141 -23.15 12.91 -1.47
CA ALA A 141 -24.55 13.18 -1.10
C ALA A 141 -25.38 11.90 -0.82
N ARG A 142 -24.76 10.73 -0.72
CA ARG A 142 -25.41 9.41 -0.52
C ARG A 142 -26.44 9.01 -1.58
N GLN A 143 -26.44 9.67 -2.75
CA GLN A 143 -27.31 9.38 -3.89
C GLN A 143 -26.75 8.24 -4.77
N MET A 144 -26.69 7.02 -4.21
CA MET A 144 -25.99 5.88 -4.81
C MET A 144 -26.56 5.45 -6.18
N LYS A 145 -27.88 5.56 -6.39
CA LYS A 145 -28.51 5.26 -7.70
C LYS A 145 -27.99 6.17 -8.81
N ARG A 146 -27.83 7.47 -8.52
CA ARG A 146 -27.30 8.45 -9.48
C ARG A 146 -25.79 8.27 -9.69
N ALA A 147 -25.04 8.01 -8.63
CA ALA A 147 -23.62 7.68 -8.72
C ALA A 147 -23.40 6.43 -9.60
N ALA A 148 -24.19 5.37 -9.42
CA ALA A 148 -24.13 4.16 -10.25
C ALA A 148 -24.46 4.44 -11.72
N LYS A 149 -25.41 5.34 -12.03
CA LYS A 149 -25.71 5.77 -13.40
C LYS A 149 -24.50 6.44 -14.06
N CYS A 150 -23.78 7.28 -13.32
CA CYS A 150 -22.53 7.89 -13.81
C CYS A 150 -21.44 6.84 -14.05
N ILE A 151 -21.28 5.84 -13.16
CA ILE A 151 -20.33 4.74 -13.35
C ILE A 151 -20.68 3.94 -14.62
N ARG A 152 -21.96 3.58 -14.82
CA ARG A 152 -22.43 2.89 -16.03
C ARG A 152 -22.09 3.67 -17.30
N LYS A 153 -22.33 4.99 -17.30
CA LYS A 153 -21.96 5.86 -18.42
C LYS A 153 -20.45 5.88 -18.68
N LEU A 154 -19.63 5.96 -17.63
CA LEU A 154 -18.16 5.89 -17.76
C LEU A 154 -17.69 4.56 -18.34
N ARG A 155 -18.27 3.44 -17.90
CA ARG A 155 -17.99 2.10 -18.45
C ARG A 155 -18.36 2.02 -19.93
N THR A 156 -19.53 2.52 -20.34
CA THR A 156 -19.94 2.56 -21.75
C THR A 156 -18.97 3.39 -22.60
N ILE A 157 -18.53 4.55 -22.10
CA ILE A 157 -17.55 5.40 -22.80
C ILE A 157 -16.22 4.66 -22.97
N LEU A 158 -15.72 4.00 -21.91
CA LEU A 158 -14.49 3.21 -22.00
C LEU A 158 -14.60 2.13 -23.09
N GLY A 159 -15.70 1.36 -23.10
CA GLY A 159 -15.93 0.32 -24.11
C GLY A 159 -16.03 0.89 -25.53
N ARG A 160 -16.58 2.10 -25.72
CA ARG A 160 -16.58 2.77 -27.03
C ARG A 160 -15.18 3.13 -27.49
N VAL A 161 -14.34 3.67 -26.61
CA VAL A 161 -12.95 4.04 -26.93
C VAL A 161 -12.12 2.81 -27.27
N ILE A 162 -12.26 1.72 -26.51
CA ILE A 162 -11.57 0.45 -26.79
C ILE A 162 -11.91 -0.03 -28.21
N ARG A 163 -13.20 -0.14 -28.53
CA ARG A 163 -13.64 -0.61 -29.86
C ARG A 163 -13.24 0.33 -31.01
N ASP A 164 -13.23 1.65 -30.78
CA ASP A 164 -12.83 2.62 -31.80
C ASP A 164 -11.34 2.53 -32.12
N ILE A 165 -10.49 2.34 -31.09
CA ILE A 165 -9.04 2.12 -31.27
C ILE A 165 -8.79 0.80 -31.98
N GLU A 166 -9.47 -0.28 -31.57
CA GLU A 166 -9.32 -1.61 -32.19
C GLU A 166 -9.72 -1.63 -33.66
N ARG A 167 -10.77 -0.88 -34.03
CA ARG A 167 -11.21 -0.79 -35.44
C ARG A 167 -10.25 0.02 -36.32
N LYS A 168 -9.57 1.01 -35.76
CA LYS A 168 -8.69 1.91 -36.52
C LYS A 168 -7.24 1.48 -36.53
N CYS A 169 -6.83 0.60 -35.62
CA CYS A 169 -5.49 0.04 -35.57
C CYS A 169 -5.54 -1.48 -35.68
N SER A 170 -5.39 -1.97 -36.91
CA SER A 170 -5.26 -3.41 -37.19
C SER A 170 -3.95 -4.00 -36.68
N HIS A 171 -2.87 -3.19 -36.60
CA HIS A 171 -1.57 -3.58 -36.04
C HIS A 171 -1.17 -2.61 -34.90
N PRO A 172 -1.60 -2.87 -33.65
CA PRO A 172 -1.21 -2.06 -32.51
C PRO A 172 0.23 -2.38 -32.07
N ASP A 173 1.01 -1.34 -31.72
CA ASP A 173 2.30 -1.53 -31.04
C ASP A 173 2.15 -2.37 -29.77
N GLU A 174 3.22 -3.05 -29.35
CA GLU A 174 3.24 -3.86 -28.12
C GLU A 174 2.73 -3.08 -26.89
N GLN A 175 3.15 -1.81 -26.76
CA GLN A 175 2.68 -0.94 -25.67
C GLN A 175 1.18 -0.62 -25.75
N LEU A 176 0.63 -0.44 -26.96
CA LEU A 176 -0.81 -0.18 -27.14
C LEU A 176 -1.61 -1.45 -26.87
N ARG A 177 -1.12 -2.61 -27.31
CA ARG A 177 -1.71 -3.92 -27.06
C ARG A 177 -1.81 -4.20 -25.56
N LEU A 178 -0.73 -4.01 -24.82
CA LEU A 178 -0.74 -4.15 -23.35
C LEU A 178 -1.75 -3.20 -22.69
N LEU A 179 -1.83 -1.95 -23.13
CA LEU A 179 -2.81 -0.99 -22.61
C LEU A 179 -4.26 -1.38 -22.93
N LEU A 180 -4.52 -1.90 -24.13
CA LEU A 180 -5.83 -2.40 -24.54
C LEU A 180 -6.21 -3.64 -23.72
N ASP A 181 -5.30 -4.58 -23.51
CA ASP A 181 -5.54 -5.78 -22.70
C ASP A 181 -5.87 -5.40 -21.24
N ILE A 182 -5.13 -4.47 -20.65
CA ILE A 182 -5.44 -3.97 -19.31
C ILE A 182 -6.81 -3.27 -19.30
N ALA A 183 -7.12 -2.46 -20.30
CA ALA A 183 -8.41 -1.78 -20.39
C ALA A 183 -9.59 -2.75 -20.59
N ARG A 184 -9.41 -3.82 -21.38
CA ARG A 184 -10.37 -4.92 -21.55
C ARG A 184 -10.59 -5.66 -20.24
N ARG A 185 -9.52 -6.00 -19.52
CA ARG A 185 -9.63 -6.62 -18.19
C ARG A 185 -10.38 -5.73 -17.21
N ILE A 186 -10.10 -4.43 -17.20
CA ILE A 186 -10.85 -3.44 -16.40
C ILE A 186 -12.33 -3.40 -16.79
N PHE A 187 -12.66 -3.45 -18.09
CA PHE A 187 -14.03 -3.40 -18.58
C PHE A 187 -14.85 -4.67 -18.28
N ASN A 188 -14.19 -5.84 -18.29
CA ASN A 188 -14.81 -7.15 -18.04
C ASN A 188 -14.86 -7.52 -16.56
N GLN A 189 -14.05 -6.87 -15.71
CA GLN A 189 -14.01 -7.13 -14.28
C GLN A 189 -15.38 -6.98 -13.63
N GLN A 190 -15.81 -8.03 -12.92
CA GLN A 190 -17.05 -8.06 -12.15
C GLN A 190 -16.79 -7.85 -10.65
N ARG A 191 -17.87 -7.56 -9.92
CA ARG A 191 -17.82 -7.28 -8.46
C ARG A 191 -17.32 -8.48 -7.65
N ASN A 192 -17.40 -9.71 -8.15
CA ASN A 192 -17.04 -10.91 -7.40
C ASN A 192 -15.73 -11.58 -7.89
N ASP A 193 -14.99 -10.94 -8.81
CA ASP A 193 -13.75 -11.54 -9.33
C ASP A 193 -12.63 -11.54 -8.30
N LYS A 194 -11.83 -12.62 -8.28
CA LYS A 194 -10.70 -12.81 -7.36
C LYS A 194 -9.42 -12.06 -7.81
N ASN A 195 -9.23 -11.88 -9.12
CA ASN A 195 -8.04 -11.25 -9.71
C ASN A 195 -8.31 -9.83 -10.23
N LYS A 196 -8.78 -8.96 -9.34
CA LYS A 196 -9.14 -7.57 -9.70
C LYS A 196 -7.90 -6.72 -9.96
N ILE A 197 -7.99 -5.92 -11.01
CA ILE A 197 -6.98 -4.90 -11.30
C ILE A 197 -7.27 -3.70 -10.42
N TYR A 198 -6.34 -3.41 -9.52
CA TYR A 198 -6.39 -2.24 -8.66
C TYR A 198 -5.44 -1.17 -9.17
N LEU A 199 -5.86 0.09 -9.00
CA LEU A 199 -5.03 1.23 -9.27
C LEU A 199 -3.98 1.36 -8.16
N LYS A 200 -2.69 1.23 -8.49
CA LYS A 200 -1.61 1.52 -7.54
C LYS A 200 -1.11 2.94 -7.81
N GLU A 201 -1.35 3.85 -6.87
CA GLU A 201 -0.79 5.20 -6.90
C GLU A 201 0.63 5.11 -6.31
N LYS A 202 1.60 4.66 -7.11
CA LYS A 202 3.02 4.91 -6.85
C LYS A 202 3.52 5.86 -7.94
N ARG A 203 4.47 6.72 -7.58
CA ARG A 203 5.12 7.78 -8.40
C ARG A 203 5.66 7.33 -9.78
N LYS A 204 5.63 6.03 -10.11
CA LYS A 204 5.76 5.50 -11.47
C LYS A 204 4.48 4.74 -11.86
N ALA A 205 3.83 5.24 -12.91
CA ALA A 205 2.46 4.95 -13.31
C ALA A 205 2.23 3.54 -13.90
N GLY A 206 2.40 2.46 -13.13
CA GLY A 206 2.04 1.08 -13.55
C GLY A 206 0.64 0.64 -13.11
N LEU A 207 -0.09 -0.11 -13.96
CA LEU A 207 -1.25 -0.90 -13.54
C LEU A 207 -0.72 -2.29 -13.17
N VAL A 208 -0.88 -2.72 -11.92
CA VAL A 208 -0.33 -3.98 -11.41
C VAL A 208 -1.46 -4.89 -10.97
N THR A 209 -1.47 -6.13 -11.48
CA THR A 209 -2.31 -7.22 -10.98
C THR A 209 -1.71 -7.77 -9.69
N LYS A 210 -2.49 -7.83 -8.60
CA LYS A 210 -2.09 -8.54 -7.39
C LYS A 210 -2.94 -9.82 -7.32
N PRO A 211 -2.36 -11.03 -7.36
CA PRO A 211 -3.13 -12.24 -7.08
C PRO A 211 -3.50 -12.23 -5.59
N LEU A 212 -4.80 -12.30 -5.30
CA LEU A 212 -5.30 -12.65 -3.97
C LEU A 212 -5.30 -14.18 -3.89
N THR A 213 -4.27 -14.77 -3.29
CA THR A 213 -4.38 -16.14 -2.78
C THR A 213 -5.37 -16.14 -1.62
N PRO A 214 -6.47 -16.91 -1.68
CA PRO A 214 -7.38 -17.09 -0.55
C PRO A 214 -6.63 -17.72 0.63
N PRO A 215 -7.04 -17.47 1.89
CA PRO A 215 -6.55 -18.25 3.02
C PRO A 215 -6.96 -19.71 2.79
N GLU A 216 -5.98 -20.61 2.81
CA GLU A 216 -6.20 -22.05 2.79
C GLU A 216 -7.11 -22.40 3.97
N ALA A 217 -8.32 -22.85 3.64
CA ALA A 217 -9.24 -23.45 4.60
C ALA A 217 -8.56 -24.70 5.16
N LYS A 218 -8.31 -24.72 6.47
CA LYS A 218 -7.94 -25.92 7.19
C LYS A 218 -9.10 -26.92 7.08
N GLY A 219 -8.97 -27.88 6.18
CA GLY A 219 -9.79 -29.08 6.16
C GLY A 219 -9.43 -29.92 7.38
N GLY A 220 -10.45 -30.27 8.16
CA GLY A 220 -10.31 -31.23 9.24
C GLY A 220 -9.97 -32.61 8.71
N LYS A 221 -9.19 -33.33 9.51
CA LYS A 221 -9.47 -34.65 10.05
C LYS A 221 -8.64 -34.79 11.34
#